data_AF-A0A504KBB8-F1
#
_entry.id   AF-A0A504KBB8-F1
#
_cell.length_a   1.000
_cell.length_b   1.000
_cell.length_c   1.000
_cell.angle_alpha   90.00
_cell.angle_beta   90.00
_cell.angle_gamma   90.00
#
_symmetry.space_group_name_H-M   'P 1'
#
loop_
_entity.id
_entity.type
_entity.pdbx_description
1 polymer ?
#
loop_
_entity_poly.entity_id
_entity_poly.type
_entity_poly.pdbx_seq_one_letter_code
_entity_poly.pdbx_strand_id
1 'polypeptide(L)'
;MTDLVGPKGLLTSIVGLGAFVPVLLFIIIICYIVIKDLPTMDRQGRYLSHFIFSRKREWKILLSLWFLGAGMMLATAIMSKL
;
A
#
# COMPACT_ATOMS: atom_id res chain seq x y z
N MET A 1 15.30 -24.29 10.24
CA MET A 1 14.28 -23.28 10.59
C MET A 1 14.87 -21.88 10.44
N THR A 2 16.02 -21.60 11.05
CA THR A 2 16.77 -20.33 10.99
C THR A 2 17.15 -19.83 9.60
N ASP A 3 17.40 -20.74 8.64
CA ASP A 3 17.72 -20.37 7.24
C ASP A 3 16.47 -19.96 6.44
N LEU A 4 15.28 -20.38 6.89
CA LEU A 4 14.00 -20.07 6.26
C LEU A 4 13.33 -18.87 6.93
N VAL A 5 13.30 -18.84 8.26
CA VAL A 5 12.67 -17.81 9.11
C VAL A 5 13.71 -17.33 10.12
N GLY A 6 13.77 -16.02 10.33
CA GLY A 6 14.80 -15.34 11.13
C GLY A 6 15.32 -14.08 10.45
N PRO A 7 16.21 -13.30 11.10
CA PRO A 7 16.67 -12.01 10.58
C PRO A 7 17.46 -12.12 9.28
N LYS A 8 18.01 -13.30 8.97
CA LYS A 8 18.66 -13.64 7.69
C LYS A 8 17.92 -14.74 6.91
N GLY A 9 16.72 -15.09 7.36
CA GLY A 9 15.90 -16.13 6.73
C GLY A 9 15.47 -15.71 5.32
N LEU A 10 15.49 -16.67 4.40
CA LEU A 10 15.16 -16.43 2.99
C LEU A 10 13.72 -15.93 2.83
N LEU A 11 12.75 -16.49 3.57
CA LEU A 11 11.35 -16.06 3.53
C LEU A 11 11.16 -14.67 4.13
N THR A 12 11.83 -14.36 5.25
CA THR A 12 11.80 -13.01 5.85
C THR A 12 12.26 -11.96 4.85
N SER A 13 13.33 -12.27 4.09
CA SER A 13 13.89 -11.36 3.09
C SER A 13 12.96 -11.18 1.88
N ILE A 14 12.39 -12.26 1.34
CA ILE A 14 11.44 -12.19 0.23
C ILE A 14 10.18 -11.43 0.62
N VAL A 15 9.61 -11.69 1.80
CA VAL A 15 8.39 -11.01 2.25
C VAL A 15 8.67 -9.54 2.55
N GLY A 16 9.83 -9.23 3.14
CA GLY A 16 10.28 -7.86 3.38
C GLY A 16 10.47 -7.06 2.10
N LEU A 17 11.18 -7.62 1.11
CA LEU A 17 11.34 -7.00 -0.21
C LEU A 17 10.00 -6.95 -0.98
N GLY A 18 9.19 -7.99 -0.85
CA GLY A 18 7.87 -8.08 -1.46
C GLY A 18 6.92 -7.00 -0.95
N ALA A 19 7.05 -6.56 0.29
CA ALA A 19 6.26 -5.46 0.86
C ALA A 19 6.47 -4.11 0.14
N PHE A 20 7.59 -3.93 -0.57
CA PHE A 20 7.81 -2.71 -1.37
C PHE A 20 6.89 -2.64 -2.59
N VAL A 21 6.50 -3.78 -3.17
CA VAL A 21 5.63 -3.83 -4.36
C VAL A 21 4.25 -3.20 -4.10
N PRO A 22 3.47 -3.61 -3.09
CA PRO A 22 2.18 -2.99 -2.82
C PRO A 22 2.31 -1.53 -2.38
N VAL A 23 3.40 -1.16 -1.69
CA VAL A 23 3.65 0.24 -1.29
C VAL A 23 3.96 1.12 -2.50
N LEU A 24 4.79 0.66 -3.44
CA LEU A 24 5.05 1.37 -4.69
C LEU A 24 3.77 1.52 -5.52
N LEU A 25 2.99 0.44 -5.66
CA LEU A 25 1.69 0.50 -6.34
C LEU A 25 0.72 1.47 -5.68
N PHE A 26 0.71 1.52 -4.35
CA PHE A 26 -0.10 2.49 -3.59
C PHE A 26 0.28 3.94 -3.96
N ILE A 27 1.58 4.27 -3.99
CA ILE A 27 2.07 5.61 -4.37
C ILE A 27 1.70 5.93 -5.82
N ILE A 28 1.94 5.00 -6.76
CA ILE A 28 1.63 5.20 -8.18
C ILE A 28 0.13 5.47 -8.38
N ILE A 29 -0.74 4.73 -7.70
CA ILE A 29 -2.19 4.91 -7.80
C ILE A 29 -2.62 6.25 -7.22
N ILE A 30 -2.03 6.70 -6.10
CA ILE A 30 -2.29 8.04 -5.57
C ILE A 30 -1.89 9.10 -6.59
N CYS A 31 -0.68 9.02 -7.17
CA CYS A 31 -0.23 9.98 -8.17
C CYS A 31 -1.16 10.00 -9.40
N TYR A 32 -1.55 8.82 -9.89
CA TYR A 32 -2.48 8.69 -11.02
C TYR A 32 -3.84 9.35 -10.72
N ILE A 33 -4.38 9.11 -9.52
CA ILE A 33 -5.65 9.70 -9.08
C ILE A 33 -5.51 11.22 -9.00
N VAL A 34 -4.46 11.73 -8.35
CA VAL A 34 -4.24 13.17 -8.19
C VAL A 34 -4.11 13.87 -9.53
N ILE A 35 -3.35 13.32 -10.49
CA ILE A 35 -3.23 13.91 -11.84
C ILE A 35 -4.59 13.93 -12.54
N LYS A 36 -5.36 12.84 -12.43
CA LYS A 36 -6.67 12.74 -13.08
C LYS A 36 -7.70 13.66 -12.45
N ASP A 37 -7.62 13.89 -11.14
CA ASP A 37 -8.55 14.69 -10.37
C ASP A 37 -8.11 16.14 -10.18
N LEU A 38 -6.90 16.52 -10.58
CA LEU A 38 -6.41 17.90 -10.57
C LEU A 38 -7.44 18.92 -11.12
N PRO A 39 -8.04 18.72 -12.31
CA PRO A 39 -9.02 19.67 -12.85
C PRO A 39 -10.35 19.71 -12.08
N THR A 40 -10.65 18.66 -11.30
CA THR A 40 -11.83 18.56 -10.44
C THR A 40 -11.56 19.17 -9.05
N MET A 41 -10.33 19.00 -8.54
CA MET A 41 -9.84 19.59 -7.28
C MET A 41 -9.83 21.11 -7.34
N ASP A 42 -9.43 21.68 -8.47
CA ASP A 42 -9.40 23.13 -8.68
C ASP A 42 -10.81 23.76 -8.68
N ARG A 43 -11.83 23.00 -9.11
CA ARG A 43 -13.22 23.46 -9.20
C ARG A 43 -14.05 23.21 -7.94
N GLN A 44 -13.65 22.28 -7.07
CA GLN A 44 -14.42 21.89 -5.89
C GLN A 44 -13.56 21.89 -4.63
N GLY A 45 -13.79 22.88 -3.74
CA GLY A 45 -13.09 23.00 -2.45
C GLY A 45 -13.34 21.87 -1.44
N ARG A 46 -14.11 20.82 -1.80
CA ARG A 46 -14.40 19.63 -0.96
C ARG A 46 -14.01 18.32 -1.64
N TYR A 47 -12.85 18.31 -2.28
CA TYR A 47 -12.33 17.16 -3.01
C TYR A 47 -12.33 15.85 -2.21
N LEU A 48 -11.90 15.87 -0.94
CA LEU A 48 -11.81 14.64 -0.13
C LEU A 48 -13.17 13.94 0.04
N SER A 49 -14.23 14.71 0.28
CA SER A 49 -15.59 14.16 0.37
C SER A 49 -16.09 13.64 -0.97
N HIS A 50 -15.76 14.33 -2.07
CA HIS A 50 -16.12 13.92 -3.42
C HIS A 50 -15.42 12.61 -3.78
N PHE A 51 -14.11 12.52 -3.50
CA PHE A 51 -13.29 11.34 -3.75
C PHE A 51 -13.83 10.10 -3.03
N ILE A 52 -14.19 10.21 -1.75
CA ILE A 52 -14.75 9.09 -0.98
C ILE A 52 -16.11 8.63 -1.54
N PHE A 53 -16.92 9.56 -2.06
CA PHE A 53 -18.26 9.23 -2.58
C PHE A 53 -18.25 8.74 -4.03
N SER A 54 -17.46 9.37 -4.92
CA SER A 54 -17.45 9.12 -6.36
C SER A 54 -16.47 8.01 -6.75
N ARG A 55 -15.33 7.89 -6.05
CA ARG A 55 -14.25 6.95 -6.36
C ARG A 55 -14.17 5.81 -5.36
N LYS A 56 -15.32 5.24 -4.97
CA LYS A 56 -15.42 4.09 -4.03
C LYS A 56 -14.55 2.89 -4.42
N ARG A 57 -14.40 2.63 -5.72
CA ARG A 57 -13.54 1.54 -6.22
C ARG A 57 -12.06 1.81 -5.93
N GLU A 58 -11.60 3.03 -6.20
CA GLU A 58 -10.21 3.43 -6.03
C GLU A 58 -9.85 3.53 -4.56
N TRP A 59 -10.76 4.05 -3.73
CA TRP A 59 -10.64 3.99 -2.27
C TRP A 59 -10.46 2.57 -1.76
N LYS A 60 -11.27 1.60 -2.22
CA LYS A 60 -11.13 0.19 -1.85
C LYS A 60 -9.78 -0.39 -2.29
N ILE A 61 -9.30 -0.04 -3.48
CA ILE A 61 -7.99 -0.49 -3.99
C ILE A 61 -6.87 0.06 -3.13
N LEU A 62 -6.88 1.37 -2.85
CA LEU A 62 -5.92 2.02 -1.96
C LEU A 62 -5.91 1.38 -0.57
N LEU A 63 -7.09 1.16 0.00
CA LEU A 63 -7.23 0.52 1.31
C LEU A 63 -6.65 -0.91 1.29
N SER A 64 -6.95 -1.68 0.24
CA SER A 64 -6.46 -3.06 0.10
C SER A 64 -4.93 -3.12 -0.04
N LEU A 65 -4.33 -2.24 -0.84
CA LEU A 65 -2.88 -2.13 -1.00
C LEU A 65 -2.20 -1.70 0.30
N TRP A 66 -2.84 -0.79 1.04
CA TRP A 66 -2.35 -0.34 2.33
C TRP A 66 -2.36 -1.48 3.35
N PHE A 67 -3.47 -2.21 3.48
CA PHE A 67 -3.56 -3.37 4.36
C PHE A 67 -2.61 -4.50 3.95
N LEU A 68 -2.45 -4.75 2.66
CA LEU A 68 -1.54 -5.78 2.15
C LEU A 68 -0.08 -5.42 2.44
N GLY A 69 0.33 -4.18 2.17
CA GLY A 69 1.67 -3.69 2.51
C GLY A 69 1.95 -3.72 4.02
N ALA A 70 1.03 -3.19 4.83
CA ALA A 70 1.14 -3.22 6.29
C ALA A 70 1.20 -4.65 6.84
N GLY A 71 0.38 -5.56 6.30
CA GLY A 71 0.37 -6.97 6.66
C GLY A 71 1.70 -7.67 6.33
N MET A 72 2.27 -7.41 5.15
CA MET A 72 3.58 -7.96 4.77
C MET A 72 4.71 -7.42 5.65
N MET A 73 4.67 -6.13 6.00
CA MET A 73 5.65 -5.55 6.94
C MET A 73 5.54 -6.16 8.34
N LEU A 74 4.31 -6.32 8.85
CA LEU A 74 4.07 -7.00 10.13
C LEU A 74 4.54 -8.46 10.11
N ALA A 75 4.21 -9.20 9.04
CA ALA A 75 4.64 -10.58 8.87
C ALA A 75 6.18 -10.68 8.86
N THR A 76 6.86 -9.76 8.16
CA THR A 76 8.32 -9.66 8.14
C THR A 76 8.87 -9.37 9.53
N ALA A 77 8.27 -8.43 10.27
CA ALA A 77 8.71 -8.07 11.61
C ALA A 77 8.57 -9.23 12.62
N ILE A 78 7.52 -10.03 12.49
CA ILE A 78 7.31 -11.24 13.30
C ILE A 78 8.32 -12.32 12.89
N MET A 79 8.45 -12.60 11.59
CA MET A 79 9.40 -13.59 11.05
C MET A 79 10.86 -13.26 11.34
N SER A 80 11.22 -11.98 11.46
CA SER A 80 12.57 -11.57 11.82
C SER A 80 12.92 -11.79 13.30
N LYS A 81 11.91 -11.98 14.16
CA LYS A 81 12.09 -12.20 15.61
C LYS A 81 12.01 -13.67 16.01
N LEU A 82 11.50 -14.52 15.12
CA LEU A 82 11.48 -15.98 15.23
C LEU A 82 12.85 -16.56 14.85
#